data_AF-A0A538C6V9-F1
#
_entry.id   AF-A0A538C6V9-F1
#
_cell.length_a   1.000
_cell.length_b   1.000
_cell.length_c   1.000
_cell.angle_alpha   90.00
_cell.angle_beta   90.00
_cell.angle_gamma   90.00
#
_symmetry.space_group_name_H-M   'P 1'
#
loop_
_entity.id
_entity.type
_entity.pdbx_description
1 polymer ?
#
loop_
_entity_poly.entity_id
_entity_poly.type
_entity_poly.pdbx_seq_one_letter_code
_entity_poly.pdbx_strand_id
1 'polypeptide(L)'
;MAHPFICPNCGHRTSELDRNVAFTGQRKGCERCGFAFLFELLDDYYPAPDAAFFVCDGEGRVTGCGKNAFAFTGLEEEDVIGRPVAEVLGLEFANGDDPVGKVLEWGVRALEVPVRVSGARDVAAGALADMFPDYDDDGGLLLVLTPEK
;
A
#
# COMPACT_ATOMS: atom_id res chain seq x y z
N MET A 1 -19.85 13.63 4.68
CA MET A 1 -20.01 12.39 3.89
C MET A 1 -19.06 11.38 4.53
N ALA A 2 -19.44 10.13 4.72
CA ALA A 2 -18.53 9.17 5.37
C ALA A 2 -17.37 8.85 4.41
N HIS A 3 -16.15 8.90 4.92
CA HIS A 3 -14.91 8.60 4.22
C HIS A 3 -14.58 7.11 4.41
N PRO A 4 -14.37 6.33 3.34
CA PRO A 4 -13.95 4.95 3.48
C PRO A 4 -12.45 4.88 3.81
N PHE A 5 -12.10 4.00 4.74
CA PHE A 5 -10.74 3.79 5.18
C PHE A 5 -10.37 2.32 5.11
N ILE A 6 -9.08 2.05 4.89
CA ILE A 6 -8.49 0.72 4.99
C ILE A 6 -7.28 0.73 5.92
N CYS A 7 -7.21 -0.26 6.81
CA CYS A 7 -6.01 -0.48 7.61
C CYS A 7 -4.95 -1.13 6.72
N PRO A 8 -3.80 -0.46 6.49
CA PRO A 8 -2.78 -1.02 5.61
C PRO A 8 -2.10 -2.25 6.23
N ASN A 9 -2.18 -2.43 7.56
CA ASN A 9 -1.63 -3.61 8.22
C ASN A 9 -2.52 -4.85 8.10
N CYS A 10 -3.84 -4.76 8.34
CA CYS A 10 -4.71 -5.95 8.36
C CYS A 10 -5.79 -5.99 7.26
N GLY A 11 -5.88 -4.97 6.41
CA GLY A 11 -6.92 -4.84 5.39
C GLY A 11 -8.33 -4.61 5.94
N HIS A 12 -8.48 -4.33 7.24
CA HIS A 12 -9.78 -4.02 7.82
C HIS A 12 -10.28 -2.68 7.32
N ARG A 13 -11.56 -2.66 6.91
CA ARG A 13 -12.22 -1.46 6.43
C ARG A 13 -13.13 -0.86 7.49
N THR A 14 -13.17 0.45 7.52
CA THR A 14 -14.16 1.22 8.27
C THR A 14 -14.65 2.39 7.43
N SER A 15 -15.79 2.95 7.80
CA SER A 15 -16.31 4.18 7.20
C SER A 15 -16.51 5.18 8.33
N GLU A 16 -15.83 6.32 8.24
CA GLU A 16 -15.77 7.30 9.32
C GLU A 16 -16.27 8.67 8.85
N LEU A 17 -16.87 9.45 9.75
CA LEU A 17 -17.30 10.81 9.42
C LEU A 17 -16.14 11.81 9.41
N ASP A 18 -15.12 11.57 10.23
CA ASP A 18 -13.96 12.44 10.43
C ASP A 18 -12.65 11.71 10.12
N ARG A 19 -11.69 12.43 9.52
CA ARG A 19 -10.35 11.93 9.16
C ARG A 19 -9.43 11.75 10.38
N ASN A 20 -9.62 12.60 11.39
CA ASN A 20 -8.77 12.64 12.58
C ASN A 20 -9.53 12.18 13.82
N VAL A 21 -8.78 11.87 14.87
CA VAL A 21 -9.33 11.61 16.20
C VAL A 21 -9.88 12.92 16.77
N ALA A 22 -11.21 13.03 16.89
CA ALA A 22 -11.90 14.20 17.43
C ALA A 22 -11.44 15.52 16.76
N PHE A 23 -11.03 16.52 17.56
CA PHE A 23 -10.55 17.82 17.07
C PHE A 23 -9.02 17.90 16.98
N THR A 24 -8.33 16.77 16.89
CA THR A 24 -6.87 16.71 16.81
C THR A 24 -6.38 16.62 15.35
N GLY A 25 -5.07 16.78 15.14
CA GLY A 25 -4.42 16.44 13.86
C GLY A 25 -3.99 14.97 13.75
N GLN A 26 -4.32 14.13 14.75
CA GLN A 26 -3.85 12.75 14.78
C GLN A 26 -4.75 11.84 13.93
N ARG A 27 -4.12 11.05 13.05
CA ARG A 27 -4.82 10.05 12.24
C ARG A 27 -5.46 8.98 13.12
N LYS A 28 -6.59 8.44 12.67
CA LYS A 28 -7.28 7.33 13.36
C LYS A 28 -6.49 6.04 13.21
N GLY A 29 -6.24 5.34 14.31
CA GLY A 29 -5.67 4.01 14.30
C GLY A 29 -6.70 2.92 14.00
N CYS A 30 -6.24 1.72 13.68
CA CYS A 30 -7.11 0.59 13.44
C CYS A 30 -7.58 -0.05 14.76
N GLU A 31 -8.88 -0.03 15.04
CA GLU A 31 -9.47 -0.66 16.23
C GLU A 31 -9.34 -2.19 16.25
N ARG A 32 -9.11 -2.82 15.08
CA ARG A 32 -9.04 -4.28 14.95
C ARG A 32 -7.67 -4.86 15.29
N CYS A 33 -6.59 -4.22 14.86
CA CYS A 33 -5.22 -4.72 15.05
C CYS A 33 -4.29 -3.76 15.78
N GLY A 34 -4.76 -2.56 16.14
CA GLY A 34 -3.96 -1.56 16.85
C GLY A 34 -2.95 -0.82 15.98
N PHE A 35 -3.00 -0.97 14.66
CA PHE A 35 -2.09 -0.25 13.75
C PHE A 35 -2.30 1.27 13.84
N ALA A 36 -1.22 2.03 13.72
CA ALA A 36 -1.16 3.43 14.14
C ALA A 36 -2.06 4.37 13.35
N PHE A 37 -2.35 4.09 12.08
CA PHE A 37 -3.18 4.93 11.23
C PHE A 37 -3.99 4.13 10.20
N LEU A 38 -5.03 4.75 9.65
CA LEU A 38 -5.86 4.22 8.58
C LEU A 38 -5.61 5.01 7.31
N PHE A 39 -5.60 4.33 6.17
CA PHE A 39 -5.42 4.94 4.86
C PHE A 39 -6.79 5.33 4.29
N GLU A 40 -6.96 6.60 3.88
CA GLU A 40 -8.21 7.06 3.26
C GLU A 40 -8.29 6.55 1.82
N LEU A 41 -9.47 6.07 1.44
CA LEU A 41 -9.80 5.68 0.08
C LEU A 41 -10.89 6.62 -0.46
N LEU A 42 -10.89 6.88 -1.77
CA LEU A 42 -11.97 7.64 -2.41
C LEU A 42 -13.15 6.76 -2.82
N ASP A 43 -12.94 5.44 -2.91
CA ASP A 43 -13.94 4.47 -3.31
C ASP A 43 -13.83 3.20 -2.46
N ASP A 44 -14.90 2.41 -2.49
CA ASP A 44 -14.95 1.09 -1.88
C ASP A 44 -13.95 0.14 -2.55
N TYR A 45 -12.90 -0.24 -1.81
CA TYR A 45 -11.87 -1.18 -2.27
C TYR A 45 -11.95 -2.53 -1.54
N TYR A 46 -11.88 -3.63 -2.29
CA TYR A 46 -11.95 -4.98 -1.76
C TYR A 46 -10.71 -5.79 -2.12
N PRO A 47 -9.67 -5.81 -1.24
CA PRO A 47 -8.45 -6.56 -1.50
C PRO A 47 -8.72 -8.06 -1.52
N ALA A 48 -7.96 -8.79 -2.32
CA ALA A 48 -7.99 -10.24 -2.31
C ALA A 48 -7.53 -10.81 -0.95
N PRO A 49 -7.97 -12.03 -0.56
CA PRO A 49 -7.60 -12.63 0.73
C PRO A 49 -6.09 -12.82 0.94
N ASP A 50 -5.36 -13.05 -0.15
CA ASP A 50 -3.92 -13.27 -0.24
C ASP A 50 -3.14 -12.01 -0.66
N ALA A 51 -3.81 -10.86 -0.82
CA ALA A 51 -3.16 -9.62 -1.17
C ALA A 51 -2.16 -9.18 -0.09
N ALA A 52 -0.99 -8.72 -0.54
CA ALA A 52 0.11 -8.20 0.24
C ALA A 52 0.08 -6.66 0.27
N PHE A 53 0.36 -6.06 1.42
CA PHE A 53 0.22 -4.61 1.63
C PHE A 53 1.57 -3.97 1.96
N PHE A 54 1.85 -2.83 1.33
CA PHE A 54 3.03 -2.01 1.57
C PHE A 54 2.62 -0.54 1.65
N VAL A 55 3.02 0.14 2.72
CA VAL A 55 2.83 1.59 2.85
C VAL A 55 4.14 2.27 2.53
N CYS A 56 4.06 3.34 1.75
CA CYS A 56 5.21 4.14 1.37
C CYS A 56 4.99 5.63 1.67
N ASP A 57 6.08 6.34 1.91
CA ASP A 57 6.08 7.81 1.99
C ASP A 57 5.99 8.47 0.60
N GLY A 58 6.00 9.80 0.57
CA GLY A 58 5.95 10.60 -0.67
C GLY A 58 7.15 10.41 -1.60
N GLU A 59 8.26 9.82 -1.13
CA GLU A 59 9.40 9.44 -1.97
C GLU A 59 9.32 7.98 -2.46
N GLY A 60 8.24 7.26 -2.12
CA GLY A 60 8.05 5.86 -2.46
C GLY A 60 8.88 4.90 -1.61
N ARG A 61 9.38 5.33 -0.44
CA ARG A 61 10.11 4.46 0.50
C ARG A 61 9.15 3.74 1.41
N VAL A 62 9.39 2.46 1.67
CA VAL A 62 8.51 1.67 2.54
C VAL A 62 8.57 2.17 3.98
N THR A 63 7.41 2.49 4.56
CA THR A 63 7.23 2.92 5.95
C THR A 63 6.50 1.89 6.80
N GLY A 64 5.89 0.88 6.18
CA GLY A 64 5.27 -0.24 6.88
C GLY A 64 4.95 -1.40 5.95
N CYS A 65 5.05 -2.62 6.48
CA CYS A 65 4.58 -3.83 5.81
C CYS A 65 3.31 -4.35 6.47
N GLY A 66 2.31 -4.67 5.65
CA GLY A 66 1.05 -5.20 6.14
C GLY A 66 0.88 -6.69 5.91
N LYS A 67 -0.39 -7.09 5.97
CA LYS A 67 -0.85 -8.45 5.79
C LYS A 67 -0.22 -9.07 4.55
N ASN A 68 0.20 -10.33 4.69
CA ASN A 68 0.76 -11.18 3.63
C ASN A 68 2.04 -10.65 2.95
N ALA A 69 2.62 -9.50 3.34
CA ALA A 69 3.85 -8.98 2.74
C ALA A 69 4.99 -10.01 2.79
N PHE A 70 5.33 -10.50 3.98
CA PHE A 70 6.34 -11.54 4.16
C PHE A 70 5.97 -12.86 3.45
N ALA A 71 4.70 -13.27 3.52
CA ALA A 71 4.26 -14.52 2.90
C ALA A 71 4.41 -14.50 1.37
N PHE A 72 4.26 -13.33 0.75
CA PHE A 72 4.36 -13.12 -0.67
C PHE A 72 5.81 -12.89 -1.14
N THR A 73 6.56 -12.03 -0.45
CA THR A 73 7.89 -11.59 -0.89
C THR A 73 9.03 -12.34 -0.19
N GLY A 74 8.79 -12.93 0.97
CA GLY A 74 9.82 -13.51 1.83
C GLY A 74 10.75 -12.50 2.49
N LEU A 75 10.48 -11.19 2.35
CA LEU A 75 11.27 -10.10 2.92
C LEU A 75 10.72 -9.73 4.30
N GLU A 76 11.61 -9.58 5.28
CA GLU A 76 11.20 -9.08 6.59
C GLU A 76 11.03 -7.56 6.55
N GLU A 77 10.21 -7.02 7.45
CA GLU A 77 9.95 -5.58 7.49
C GLU A 77 11.25 -4.77 7.68
N GLU A 78 12.18 -5.27 8.49
CA GLU A 78 13.48 -4.64 8.70
C GLU A 78 14.38 -4.58 7.45
N ASP A 79 14.16 -5.46 6.46
CA ASP A 79 14.94 -5.47 5.21
C ASP A 79 14.47 -4.41 4.21
N VAL A 80 13.24 -3.93 4.38
CA VAL A 80 12.54 -3.11 3.38
C VAL A 80 12.27 -1.68 3.83
N ILE A 81 12.14 -1.44 5.14
CA ILE A 81 11.82 -0.11 5.68
C ILE A 81 12.87 0.93 5.28
N GLY A 82 12.41 2.11 4.87
CA GLY A 82 13.24 3.26 4.46
C GLY A 82 13.82 3.16 3.05
N ARG A 83 13.56 2.06 2.34
CA ARG A 83 14.08 1.81 0.98
C ARG A 83 12.97 1.97 -0.07
N PRO A 84 13.30 2.37 -1.31
CA PRO A 84 12.32 2.49 -2.39
C PRO A 84 11.61 1.17 -2.67
N VAL A 85 10.28 1.17 -2.65
CA VAL A 85 9.46 -0.04 -2.82
C VAL A 85 9.74 -0.74 -4.16
N ALA A 86 9.96 0.04 -5.22
CA ALA A 86 10.26 -0.48 -6.55
C ALA A 86 11.58 -1.25 -6.60
N GLU A 87 12.59 -0.80 -5.86
CA GLU A 87 13.91 -1.44 -5.79
C GLU A 87 13.84 -2.71 -4.96
N VAL A 88 13.26 -2.62 -3.77
CA VAL A 88 13.23 -3.72 -2.79
C VAL A 88 12.40 -4.90 -3.28
N LEU A 89 11.28 -4.61 -3.94
CA LEU A 89 10.39 -5.63 -4.49
C LEU A 89 10.75 -5.99 -5.94
N GLY A 90 11.81 -5.39 -6.51
CA GLY A 90 12.20 -5.56 -7.91
C GLY A 90 11.00 -5.44 -8.85
N LEU A 91 10.21 -4.36 -8.71
CA LEU A 91 8.96 -4.18 -9.44
C LEU A 91 9.26 -3.94 -10.92
N GLU A 92 8.78 -4.85 -11.77
CA GLU A 92 8.87 -4.71 -13.21
C GLU A 92 7.46 -4.59 -13.81
N PHE A 93 7.15 -3.41 -14.32
CA PHE A 93 5.91 -3.14 -15.04
C PHE A 93 6.11 -3.30 -16.55
N ALA A 94 5.00 -3.44 -17.29
CA ALA A 94 5.04 -3.55 -18.74
C ALA A 94 5.77 -2.37 -19.39
N ASN A 95 6.56 -2.65 -20.44
CA ASN A 95 7.27 -1.65 -21.26
C ASN A 95 8.20 -0.69 -20.48
N GLY A 96 8.59 -1.00 -19.25
CA GLY A 96 9.41 -0.10 -18.42
C GLY A 96 8.67 1.15 -17.95
N ASP A 97 7.33 1.10 -17.90
CA ASP A 97 6.54 2.14 -17.26
C ASP A 97 6.86 2.26 -15.76
N ASP A 98 6.62 3.44 -15.20
CA ASP A 98 6.68 3.70 -13.76
C ASP A 98 5.32 4.15 -13.21
N PRO A 99 4.40 3.21 -12.93
CA PRO A 99 3.12 3.51 -12.30
C PRO A 99 3.25 4.06 -10.88
N VAL A 100 4.29 3.67 -10.13
CA VAL A 100 4.53 4.14 -8.75
C VAL A 100 4.83 5.63 -8.77
N GLY A 101 5.77 6.07 -9.62
CA GLY A 101 6.07 7.48 -9.83
C GLY A 101 4.85 8.27 -10.31
N LYS A 102 4.06 7.73 -11.24
CA LYS A 102 2.83 8.39 -11.73
C LYS A 102 1.82 8.61 -10.59
N VAL A 103 1.63 7.63 -9.70
CA VAL A 103 0.68 7.76 -8.58
C VAL A 103 1.15 8.83 -7.59
N LEU A 104 2.45 8.82 -7.24
CA LEU A 104 3.05 9.79 -6.32
C LEU A 104 3.07 11.22 -6.88
N GLU A 105 3.42 11.38 -8.16
CA GLU A 105 3.54 12.71 -8.80
C GLU A 105 2.18 13.37 -9.04
N TRP A 106 1.20 12.60 -9.53
CA TRP A 106 -0.07 13.14 -9.99
C TRP A 106 -1.22 12.97 -8.98
N GLY A 107 -1.00 12.23 -7.90
CA GLY A 107 -2.05 11.93 -6.92
C GLY A 107 -3.20 11.14 -7.53
N VAL A 108 -2.93 10.34 -8.57
CA VAL A 108 -3.93 9.50 -9.25
C VAL A 108 -3.75 8.05 -8.84
N ARG A 109 -4.84 7.33 -8.63
CA ARG A 109 -4.77 5.88 -8.40
C ARG A 109 -4.47 5.12 -9.69
N ALA A 110 -3.86 3.94 -9.54
CA ALA A 110 -3.69 2.97 -10.61
C ALA A 110 -4.10 1.59 -10.09
N LEU A 111 -4.99 0.89 -10.79
CA LEU A 111 -5.59 -0.37 -10.34
C LEU A 111 -5.32 -1.48 -11.36
N GLU A 112 -5.30 -2.72 -10.87
CA GLU A 112 -5.14 -3.94 -11.67
C GLU A 112 -3.93 -3.88 -12.62
N VAL A 113 -2.85 -3.22 -12.20
CA VAL A 113 -1.66 -3.04 -13.04
C VAL A 113 -0.80 -4.29 -12.98
N PRO A 114 -0.58 -5.01 -14.10
CA PRO A 114 0.28 -6.19 -14.08
C PRO A 114 1.73 -5.84 -13.74
N VAL A 115 2.32 -6.58 -12.82
CA VAL A 115 3.68 -6.36 -12.32
C VAL A 115 4.37 -7.69 -12.04
N ARG A 116 5.68 -7.75 -12.26
CA ARG A 116 6.53 -8.81 -11.70
C ARG A 116 7.24 -8.33 -10.45
N VAL A 117 7.32 -9.21 -9.47
CA VAL A 117 7.86 -8.92 -8.14
C VAL A 117 9.00 -9.89 -7.85
N SER A 118 10.17 -9.36 -7.56
CA SER A 118 11.35 -10.13 -7.15
C SER A 118 11.54 -9.96 -5.63
N GLY A 119 11.12 -10.97 -4.86
CA GLY A 119 11.29 -11.01 -3.41
C GLY A 119 12.65 -11.57 -2.97
N ALA A 120 12.76 -12.00 -1.71
CA ALA A 120 14.00 -12.49 -1.08
C ALA A 120 14.68 -13.68 -1.77
N ARG A 121 13.97 -14.39 -2.65
CA ARG A 121 14.48 -15.57 -3.38
C ARG A 121 14.92 -15.26 -4.81
N ASP A 122 14.90 -13.99 -5.24
CA ASP A 122 15.18 -13.57 -6.63
C ASP A 122 14.33 -14.30 -7.69
N VAL A 123 13.21 -14.91 -7.28
CA VAL A 123 12.25 -15.53 -8.18
C VAL A 123 11.15 -14.53 -8.45
N ALA A 124 11.07 -14.06 -9.70
CA ALA A 124 10.03 -13.15 -10.14
C ALA A 124 8.66 -13.86 -10.13
N ALA A 125 7.72 -13.35 -9.32
CA ALA A 125 6.33 -13.77 -9.30
C ALA A 125 5.45 -12.74 -10.01
N GLY A 126 4.44 -13.20 -10.77
CA GLY A 126 3.43 -12.33 -11.35
C GLY A 126 2.41 -11.88 -10.30
N ALA A 127 2.01 -10.61 -10.35
CA ALA A 127 0.98 -10.03 -9.50
C ALA A 127 0.23 -8.89 -10.21
N LEU A 128 -0.92 -8.52 -9.65
CA LEU A 128 -1.61 -7.27 -9.95
C LEU A 128 -1.32 -6.26 -8.83
N ALA A 129 -0.89 -5.06 -9.23
CA ALA A 129 -0.67 -3.93 -8.34
C ALA A 129 -1.85 -2.97 -8.36
N ASP A 130 -2.43 -2.74 -7.19
CA ASP A 130 -3.32 -1.63 -6.91
C ASP A 130 -2.55 -0.58 -6.09
N MET A 131 -2.60 0.67 -6.53
CA MET A 131 -1.82 1.78 -6.00
C MET A 131 -2.76 2.93 -5.67
N PHE A 132 -2.76 3.34 -4.40
CA PHE A 132 -3.58 4.42 -3.88
C PHE A 132 -2.69 5.52 -3.32
N PRO A 133 -2.80 6.77 -3.80
CA PRO A 133 -2.09 7.88 -3.21
C PRO A 133 -2.68 8.23 -1.85
N ASP A 134 -1.83 8.70 -0.93
CA ASP A 134 -2.31 9.33 0.30
C ASP A 134 -2.83 10.74 -0.03
N TYR A 135 -3.95 11.14 0.57
CA TYR A 135 -4.65 12.40 0.24
C TYR A 135 -4.47 13.48 1.31
N ASP A 136 -3.46 13.34 2.17
CA ASP A 136 -3.08 14.36 3.13
C ASP A 136 -1.75 15.03 2.79
N ASP A 137 -1.34 15.95 3.66
CA ASP A 137 -0.21 16.86 3.42
C ASP A 137 1.15 16.15 3.37
N ASP A 138 1.26 14.94 3.95
CA ASP A 138 2.50 14.15 3.97
C ASP A 138 2.74 13.44 2.63
N GLY A 139 1.65 13.21 1.88
CA GLY A 139 1.65 12.35 0.69
C GLY A 139 2.03 10.90 1.01
N GLY A 140 2.11 10.08 -0.04
CA GLY A 140 2.50 8.68 0.10
C GLY A 140 1.70 7.77 -0.80
N LEU A 141 1.93 6.47 -0.60
CA LEU A 141 1.38 5.42 -1.45
C LEU A 141 1.04 4.19 -0.62
N LEU A 142 -0.19 3.70 -0.76
CA LEU A 142 -0.54 2.34 -0.43
C LEU A 142 -0.42 1.47 -1.68
N LEU A 143 0.51 0.53 -1.66
CA LEU A 143 0.68 -0.50 -2.68
C LEU A 143 0.07 -1.81 -2.18
N VAL A 144 -0.85 -2.37 -2.95
CA VAL A 144 -1.47 -3.67 -2.69
C VAL A 144 -1.14 -4.60 -3.85
N LEU A 145 -0.49 -5.73 -3.54
CA LEU A 145 -0.08 -6.73 -4.53
C LEU A 145 -0.93 -7.98 -4.38
N THR A 146 -1.67 -8.33 -5.43
CA THR A 146 -2.45 -9.57 -5.49
C THR A 146 -1.69 -10.59 -6.34
N PRO A 147 -1.24 -11.73 -5.79
CA PRO A 147 -0.52 -12.74 -6.54
C PRO A 147 -1.35 -13.31 -7.70
N GLU A 148 -0.73 -13.49 -8.87
CA GLU A 148 -1.31 -14.29 -9.95
C GLU A 148 -1.19 -15.79 -9.60
N LYS A 149 -2.23 -16.58 -9.93
CA LYS A 149 -2.30 -18.02 -9.63
C LYS A 149 -1.72 -18.88 -10.74
#